data_AF-A0A6G0XCU6-F1
#
_entry.id   AF-A0A6G0XCU6-F1
#
_cell.length_a   1.000
_cell.length_b   1.000
_cell.length_c   1.000
_cell.angle_alpha   90.00
_cell.angle_beta   90.00
_cell.angle_gamma   90.00
#
_symmetry.space_group_name_H-M   'P 1'
#
loop_
_entity.id
_entity.type
_entity.pdbx_description
1 polymer ?
#
loop_
_entity_poly.entity_id
_entity_poly.type
_entity_poly.pdbx_seq_one_letter_code
_entity_poly.pdbx_strand_id
1 'polypeptide(L)'
;MNHLAAKFGPFYPKDVAKLELVRVRSFDACGRIQNDLAGKFALIQRGNCNFAYKVLQAQDAHAKAVIVMDTEHRVNNTWVLQMVGDAGNSSRIVIPSVFVSHAIGLRLLERIEAMKLAGMSALVTVNATGQINIKDKSNDIAKQNIILILFGIFTIVLAHWLRIGT
;
A
#
# COMPACT_ATOMS: atom_id res chain seq x y z
N MET A 1 -15.39 2.71 -2.59
CA MET A 1 -14.41 3.55 -1.86
C MET A 1 -13.15 2.72 -1.67
N ASN A 2 -11.96 3.25 -1.98
CA ASN A 2 -10.70 2.48 -1.98
C ASN A 2 -9.97 2.50 -0.62
N HIS A 3 -10.47 3.28 0.33
CA HIS A 3 -9.95 3.40 1.69
C HIS A 3 -11.08 3.88 2.61
N LEU A 4 -10.95 3.63 3.91
CA LEU A 4 -11.76 4.24 4.97
C LEU A 4 -10.86 4.71 6.11
N ALA A 5 -10.94 5.99 6.48
CA ALA A 5 -10.27 6.46 7.69
C ALA A 5 -10.89 5.81 8.94
N ALA A 6 -10.07 5.55 9.96
CA ALA A 6 -10.57 5.04 11.23
C ALA A 6 -11.47 6.08 11.95
N LYS A 7 -12.44 5.60 12.73
CA LYS A 7 -13.27 6.44 13.62
C LYS A 7 -12.58 6.74 14.96
N PHE A 8 -11.26 6.70 14.99
CA PHE A 8 -10.43 6.96 16.16
C PHE A 8 -9.04 7.45 15.71
N GLY A 9 -8.31 8.07 16.62
CA GLY A 9 -7.06 8.76 16.30
C GLY A 9 -7.29 10.01 15.43
N PRO A 10 -6.22 10.75 15.12
CA PRO A 10 -6.32 11.93 14.27
C PRO A 10 -6.55 11.56 12.81
N PHE A 11 -7.07 12.51 12.04
CA PHE A 11 -7.04 12.44 10.57
C PHE A 11 -5.62 12.62 10.05
N TYR A 12 -5.39 12.19 8.81
CA TYR A 12 -4.12 12.42 8.12
C TYR A 12 -3.93 13.93 7.93
N PRO A 13 -2.77 14.52 8.34
CA PRO A 13 -2.49 15.92 8.04
C PRO A 13 -2.58 16.16 6.53
N LYS A 14 -2.99 17.37 6.13
CA LYS A 14 -3.27 17.70 4.71
C LYS A 14 -2.08 17.42 3.79
N ASP A 15 -0.86 17.45 4.33
CA ASP A 15 0.38 17.09 3.67
C ASP A 15 1.09 15.99 4.48
N VAL A 16 0.66 14.74 4.34
CA VAL A 16 1.46 13.65 4.90
C VAL A 16 2.67 13.45 4.01
N ALA A 17 3.83 13.68 4.60
CA ALA A 17 5.13 13.45 4.01
C ALA A 17 5.18 12.09 3.30
N LYS A 18 5.93 12.04 2.19
CA LYS A 18 6.31 10.80 1.54
C LYS A 18 7.12 9.96 2.53
N LEU A 19 6.47 9.02 3.20
CA LEU A 19 7.07 8.19 4.23
C LEU A 19 7.31 6.77 3.70
N GLU A 20 8.29 6.11 4.28
CA GLU A 20 8.56 4.70 4.02
C GLU A 20 7.40 3.83 4.53
N LEU A 21 6.94 2.93 3.68
CA LEU A 21 5.97 1.90 3.98
C LEU A 21 6.69 0.60 4.32
N VAL A 22 6.37 0.04 5.47
CA VAL A 22 6.98 -1.20 5.95
C VAL A 22 5.90 -2.21 6.35
N ARG A 23 6.08 -3.46 5.91
CA ARG A 23 5.30 -4.60 6.41
C ARG A 23 5.71 -4.90 7.84
N VAL A 24 4.75 -4.91 8.76
CA VAL A 24 5.00 -5.26 10.16
C VAL A 24 5.37 -6.75 10.29
N ARG A 25 6.42 -7.05 11.08
CA ARG A 25 6.77 -8.41 11.51
C ARG A 25 5.95 -8.76 12.76
N SER A 26 5.24 -9.90 12.71
CA SER A 26 3.90 -10.08 13.31
C SER A 26 2.86 -9.27 12.54
N PHE A 27 2.48 -9.76 11.35
CA PHE A 27 1.77 -8.94 10.37
C PHE A 27 0.37 -8.47 10.83
N ASP A 28 -0.24 -9.18 11.77
CA ASP A 28 -1.48 -8.77 12.41
C ASP A 28 -1.29 -7.76 13.56
N ALA A 29 -0.06 -7.46 13.99
CA ALA A 29 0.26 -6.60 15.13
C ALA A 29 -0.48 -6.97 16.43
N CYS A 30 -0.82 -8.25 16.62
CA CYS A 30 -1.48 -8.71 17.85
C CYS A 30 -0.49 -9.13 18.94
N GLY A 31 0.80 -9.18 18.62
CA GLY A 31 1.91 -9.37 19.54
C GLY A 31 2.97 -8.29 19.40
N ARG A 32 4.11 -8.49 20.05
CA ARG A 32 5.26 -7.57 19.99
C ARG A 32 5.75 -7.42 18.55
N ILE A 33 5.81 -6.18 18.07
CA ILE A 33 6.37 -5.84 16.75
C ILE A 33 7.89 -6.09 16.75
N GLN A 34 8.37 -6.80 15.74
CA GLN A 34 9.76 -7.30 15.66
C GLN A 34 10.64 -6.53 14.66
N ASN A 35 10.19 -5.38 14.19
CA ASN A 35 10.92 -4.55 13.24
C ASN A 35 10.76 -3.06 13.52
N ASP A 36 11.71 -2.28 13.02
CA ASP A 36 11.73 -0.84 13.18
C ASP A 36 10.65 -0.15 12.33
N LEU A 37 9.75 0.55 13.02
CA LEU A 37 8.70 1.39 12.45
C LEU A 37 8.92 2.89 12.71
N ALA A 38 10.02 3.29 13.34
CA ALA A 38 10.26 4.66 13.73
C ALA A 38 10.22 5.60 12.51
N GLY A 39 9.24 6.52 12.50
CA GLY A 39 9.08 7.48 11.41
C GLY A 39 8.39 6.92 10.15
N LYS A 40 7.86 5.70 10.17
CA LYS A 40 7.36 4.98 8.98
C LYS A 40 5.85 4.76 9.00
N PHE A 41 5.30 4.38 7.84
CA PHE A 41 3.97 3.78 7.73
C PHE A 41 4.04 2.28 8.02
N ALA A 42 3.20 1.82 8.93
CA ALA A 42 3.02 0.42 9.24
C ALA A 42 1.91 -0.18 8.36
N LEU A 43 2.22 -1.19 7.56
CA LEU A 43 1.22 -2.04 6.91
C LEU A 43 0.93 -3.25 7.80
N ILE A 44 -0.34 -3.40 8.19
CA ILE A 44 -0.83 -4.44 9.11
C ILE A 44 -2.00 -5.17 8.46
N GLN A 45 -2.11 -6.47 8.67
CA GLN A 45 -3.25 -7.29 8.26
C GLN A 45 -4.32 -7.34 9.35
N ARG A 46 -5.59 -7.28 8.94
CA ARG A 46 -6.74 -7.53 9.80
C ARG A 46 -6.75 -8.98 10.31
N GLY A 47 -7.16 -9.19 11.56
CA GLY A 47 -7.30 -10.50 12.20
C GLY A 47 -6.91 -10.49 13.68
N ASN A 48 -7.25 -11.54 14.43
CA ASN A 48 -6.76 -11.89 15.79
C ASN A 48 -6.98 -10.90 16.97
N CYS A 49 -7.02 -9.59 16.74
CA CYS A 49 -7.22 -8.56 17.76
C CYS A 49 -7.94 -7.34 17.17
N ASN A 50 -8.42 -6.45 18.03
CA ASN A 50 -9.20 -5.28 17.61
C ASN A 50 -8.33 -4.22 16.89
N PHE A 51 -8.97 -3.31 16.15
CA PHE A 51 -8.27 -2.31 15.33
C PHE A 51 -7.47 -1.29 16.14
N ALA A 52 -8.01 -0.79 17.25
CA ALA A 52 -7.34 0.20 18.07
C ALA A 52 -6.07 -0.39 18.70
N TYR A 53 -6.12 -1.64 19.16
CA TYR A 53 -4.96 -2.37 19.68
C TYR A 53 -3.85 -2.49 18.62
N LYS A 54 -4.17 -2.87 17.37
CA LYS A 54 -3.20 -2.93 16.27
C LYS A 54 -2.48 -1.60 16.05
N VAL A 55 -3.26 -0.53 16.00
CA VAL A 55 -2.72 0.83 15.77
C VAL A 55 -1.88 1.28 16.97
N LEU A 56 -2.30 0.95 18.19
CA LEU A 56 -1.54 1.24 19.40
C LEU A 56 -0.21 0.49 19.45
N GLN A 57 -0.17 -0.80 19.07
CA GLN A 57 1.10 -1.55 18.97
C GLN A 57 2.06 -0.90 17.97
N ALA A 58 1.57 -0.45 16.82
CA ALA A 58 2.39 0.26 15.84
C ALA A 58 2.87 1.62 16.35
N GLN A 59 2.02 2.35 17.07
CA GLN A 59 2.37 3.61 17.72
C GLN A 59 3.46 3.43 18.77
N ASP A 60 3.34 2.41 19.62
CA ASP A 60 4.34 2.09 20.65
C ASP A 60 5.67 1.67 20.01
N ALA A 61 5.64 1.18 18.76
CA ALA A 61 6.81 0.95 17.91
C ALA A 61 7.25 2.20 17.11
N HIS A 62 6.74 3.39 17.43
CA HIS A 62 7.07 4.68 16.84
C HIS A 62 6.68 4.87 15.36
N ALA A 63 5.70 4.09 14.86
CA ALA A 63 5.08 4.36 13.58
C ALA A 63 4.45 5.76 13.55
N LYS A 64 4.46 6.40 12.38
CA LYS A 64 3.80 7.71 12.18
C LYS A 64 2.40 7.60 11.60
N ALA A 65 2.07 6.47 11.00
CA ALA A 65 0.74 6.19 10.47
C ALA A 65 0.57 4.69 10.22
N VAL A 66 -0.69 4.25 10.15
CA VAL A 66 -1.02 2.82 9.99
C VAL A 66 -1.97 2.60 8.82
N ILE A 67 -1.69 1.58 8.02
CA ILE A 67 -2.61 1.05 7.01
C ILE A 67 -2.98 -0.36 7.47
N VAL A 68 -4.27 -0.58 7.75
CA VAL A 68 -4.80 -1.91 8.02
C VAL A 68 -5.42 -2.45 6.74
N MET A 69 -4.86 -3.52 6.19
CA MET A 69 -5.44 -4.22 5.05
C MET A 69 -6.39 -5.32 5.48
N ASP A 70 -7.42 -5.54 4.69
CA ASP A 70 -8.30 -6.68 4.86
C ASP A 70 -7.59 -8.01 4.59
N THR A 71 -8.02 -9.07 5.28
CA THR A 71 -7.57 -10.44 5.01
C THR A 71 -8.45 -11.15 3.99
N GLU A 72 -9.69 -10.69 3.80
CA GLU A 72 -10.69 -11.32 2.93
C GLU A 72 -10.74 -10.64 1.57
N HIS A 73 -10.64 -11.43 0.50
CA HIS A 73 -10.85 -10.95 -0.87
C HIS A 73 -12.34 -10.81 -1.17
N ARG A 74 -12.90 -9.64 -0.84
CA ARG A 74 -14.33 -9.35 -1.05
C ARG A 74 -14.57 -8.80 -2.45
N VAL A 75 -15.15 -9.62 -3.31
CA VAL A 75 -15.62 -9.23 -4.64
C VAL A 75 -17.04 -8.67 -4.47
N ASN A 76 -17.33 -7.47 -5.01
CA ASN A 76 -18.64 -6.79 -5.02
C ASN A 76 -19.03 -5.87 -3.83
N ASN A 77 -18.08 -5.40 -3.00
CA ASN A 77 -18.22 -4.16 -2.22
C ASN A 77 -19.46 -3.98 -1.30
N THR A 78 -20.17 -5.02 -0.88
CA THR A 78 -21.39 -4.84 -0.09
C THR A 78 -21.15 -4.47 1.38
N TRP A 79 -19.94 -4.68 1.91
CA TRP A 79 -19.61 -4.36 3.31
C TRP A 79 -18.18 -3.84 3.42
N VAL A 80 -18.01 -2.51 3.32
CA VAL A 80 -16.72 -1.90 3.64
C VAL A 80 -16.62 -1.82 5.16
N LEU A 81 -15.61 -2.48 5.72
CA LEU A 81 -15.48 -2.64 7.16
C LEU A 81 -14.88 -1.37 7.76
N GLN A 82 -15.65 -0.71 8.63
CA GLN A 82 -15.23 0.51 9.30
C GLN A 82 -14.37 0.15 10.52
N MET A 83 -13.17 0.75 10.63
CA MET A 83 -12.38 0.67 11.84
C MET A 83 -13.05 1.52 12.93
N VAL A 84 -13.56 0.85 13.96
CA VAL A 84 -14.15 1.46 15.17
C VAL A 84 -13.24 1.15 16.35
N GLY A 85 -13.08 2.13 17.23
CA GLY A 85 -12.22 2.05 18.39
C GLY A 85 -12.89 1.39 19.59
N ASP A 86 -12.08 0.84 20.50
CA ASP A 86 -12.53 0.45 21.85
C ASP A 86 -12.25 1.56 22.89
N ALA A 87 -12.88 1.49 24.06
CA ALA A 87 -12.79 2.52 25.10
C ALA A 87 -11.39 2.64 25.75
N GLY A 88 -10.59 1.56 25.74
CA GLY A 88 -9.29 1.53 26.41
C GLY A 88 -8.14 1.97 25.51
N ASN A 89 -8.00 1.37 24.34
CA ASN A 89 -6.86 1.62 23.45
C ASN A 89 -7.02 2.93 22.67
N SER A 90 -8.23 3.25 22.22
CA SER A 90 -8.44 4.35 21.26
C SER A 90 -8.12 5.73 21.82
N SER A 91 -8.30 5.92 23.13
CA SER A 91 -7.99 7.19 23.82
C SER A 91 -6.50 7.51 23.84
N ARG A 92 -5.64 6.51 23.62
CA ARG A 92 -4.17 6.65 23.61
C ARG A 92 -3.60 6.82 22.19
N ILE A 93 -4.44 6.69 21.16
CA ILE A 93 -3.98 6.72 19.75
C ILE A 93 -3.88 8.17 19.29
N VAL A 94 -2.66 8.57 18.92
CA VAL A 94 -2.30 9.90 18.42
C VAL A 94 -1.69 9.87 17.01
N ILE A 95 -1.74 8.71 16.34
CA ILE A 95 -1.32 8.54 14.94
C ILE A 95 -2.50 8.19 14.03
N PRO A 96 -2.53 8.69 12.78
CA PRO A 96 -3.63 8.43 11.86
C PRO A 96 -3.61 6.99 11.34
N SER A 97 -4.79 6.47 11.01
CA SER A 97 -4.93 5.14 10.44
C SER A 97 -6.05 5.02 9.40
N VAL A 98 -5.83 4.18 8.38
CA VAL A 98 -6.82 3.84 7.35
C VAL A 98 -6.98 2.34 7.16
N PHE A 99 -8.18 1.94 6.79
CA PHE A 99 -8.51 0.62 6.29
C PHE A 99 -8.47 0.59 4.77
N VAL A 100 -7.93 -0.50 4.20
CA VAL A 100 -7.94 -0.76 2.75
C VAL A 100 -8.42 -2.18 2.45
N SER A 101 -8.91 -2.37 1.22
CA SER A 101 -9.30 -3.70 0.74
C SER A 101 -8.09 -4.64 0.65
N HIS A 102 -8.37 -5.95 0.63
CA HIS A 102 -7.34 -6.97 0.43
C HIS A 102 -6.53 -6.74 -0.85
N ALA A 103 -7.20 -6.42 -1.97
CA ALA A 103 -6.55 -6.16 -3.24
C ALA A 103 -5.57 -4.97 -3.19
N ILE A 104 -5.93 -3.89 -2.47
CA ILE A 104 -5.02 -2.74 -2.29
C ILE A 104 -3.86 -3.12 -1.37
N GLY A 105 -4.14 -3.84 -0.29
CA GLY A 105 -3.11 -4.36 0.61
C GLY A 105 -2.07 -5.24 -0.10
N LEU A 106 -2.51 -6.11 -1.02
CA LEU A 106 -1.61 -6.93 -1.84
C LEU A 106 -0.71 -6.07 -2.73
N ARG A 107 -1.26 -5.06 -3.42
CA ARG A 107 -0.44 -4.12 -4.24
C ARG A 107 0.61 -3.39 -3.40
N LEU A 108 0.26 -3.04 -2.16
CA LEU A 108 1.21 -2.42 -1.23
C LEU A 108 2.31 -3.39 -0.82
N LEU A 109 1.98 -4.67 -0.55
CA LEU A 109 2.95 -5.72 -0.25
C LEU A 109 3.91 -5.96 -1.43
N GLU A 110 3.37 -6.12 -2.64
CA GLU A 110 4.16 -6.27 -3.87
C GLU A 110 5.13 -5.09 -4.04
N ARG A 111 4.68 -3.87 -3.73
CA ARG A 111 5.54 -2.68 -3.81
C ARG A 111 6.66 -2.69 -2.77
N ILE A 112 6.38 -3.12 -1.54
CA ILE A 112 7.41 -3.28 -0.49
C ILE A 112 8.46 -4.28 -0.95
N GLU A 113 8.04 -5.43 -1.48
CA GLU A 113 8.94 -6.49 -1.93
C GLU A 113 9.78 -6.06 -3.15
N ALA A 114 9.16 -5.47 -4.17
CA ALA A 114 9.85 -4.98 -5.36
C ALA A 114 10.91 -3.92 -5.04
N MET A 115 10.58 -2.96 -4.17
CA MET A 115 11.53 -1.91 -3.77
C MET A 115 12.68 -2.50 -2.94
N LYS A 116 12.37 -3.43 -2.04
CA LYS A 116 13.40 -4.14 -1.25
C LYS A 116 14.39 -4.90 -2.14
N LEU A 117 13.91 -5.57 -3.18
CA LEU A 117 14.78 -6.26 -4.17
C LEU A 117 15.69 -5.28 -4.93
N ALA A 118 15.23 -4.06 -5.15
CA ALA A 118 16.03 -2.99 -5.74
C ALA A 118 16.97 -2.29 -4.75
N GLY A 119 17.04 -2.72 -3.48
CA GLY A 119 17.81 -2.05 -2.42
C GLY A 119 17.23 -0.68 -2.02
N MET A 120 15.94 -0.45 -2.28
CA MET A 120 15.25 0.83 -2.06
C MET A 120 14.07 0.66 -1.08
N SER A 121 13.63 1.79 -0.51
CA SER A 121 12.43 1.84 0.35
C SER A 121 11.16 2.09 -0.46
N ALA A 122 10.07 1.40 -0.12
CA ALA A 122 8.75 1.70 -0.67
C ALA A 122 8.21 2.97 -0.03
N LEU A 123 7.88 3.98 -0.84
CA LEU A 123 7.39 5.26 -0.35
C LEU A 123 5.93 5.44 -0.72
N VAL A 124 5.10 5.87 0.24
CA VAL A 124 3.68 6.16 0.02
C VAL A 124 3.34 7.59 0.40
N THR A 125 2.34 8.14 -0.28
CA THR A 125 1.72 9.43 0.04
C THR A 125 0.26 9.20 0.37
N VAL A 126 -0.20 9.84 1.45
CA VAL A 126 -1.59 9.78 1.89
C VAL A 126 -2.13 11.20 1.95
N ASN A 127 -3.27 11.46 1.32
CA ASN A 127 -3.90 12.77 1.38
C ASN A 127 -4.67 12.97 2.71
N ALA A 128 -5.25 14.14 2.91
CA ALA A 128 -6.05 14.49 4.10
C ALA A 128 -7.19 13.51 4.41
N THR A 129 -7.75 12.82 3.41
CA THR A 129 -8.88 11.89 3.58
C THR A 129 -8.44 10.45 3.86
N GLY A 130 -7.12 10.18 3.89
CA GLY A 130 -6.61 8.83 4.03
C GLY A 130 -6.45 8.07 2.70
N GLN A 131 -6.58 8.74 1.56
CA GLN A 131 -6.38 8.12 0.26
C GLN A 131 -4.91 7.85 0.03
N ILE A 132 -4.58 6.58 -0.12
CA ILE A 132 -3.23 6.15 -0.46
C ILE A 132 -3.04 6.28 -1.96
N ASN A 133 -2.15 7.19 -2.35
CA ASN A 133 -1.69 7.30 -3.73
C ASN A 133 -0.45 6.44 -3.89
N ILE A 134 -0.65 5.23 -4.40
CA ILE A 134 0.43 4.39 -4.89
C ILE A 134 0.72 4.92 -6.30
N LYS A 135 1.88 5.55 -6.53
CA LYS A 135 2.34 5.78 -7.90
C LYS A 135 2.73 4.42 -8.47
N ASP A 136 1.72 3.70 -8.94
CA ASP A 136 1.89 2.51 -9.76
C ASP A 136 2.54 2.99 -11.05
N LYS A 137 3.80 2.62 -11.28
CA LYS A 137 4.23 2.39 -12.67
C LYS A 137 3.54 1.10 -13.11
N SER A 138 2.23 1.19 -13.35
CA SER A 138 1.44 0.09 -13.88
C SER A 138 1.91 -0.15 -15.31
N ASN A 139 2.69 -1.21 -15.49
CA ASN A 139 3.07 -1.83 -16.77
C ASN A 139 3.69 -0.91 -17.85
N ASP A 140 4.66 -0.06 -17.50
CA ASP A 140 5.59 0.47 -18.51
C ASP A 140 6.38 -0.64 -19.19
N ILE A 141 6.72 -1.73 -18.48
CA ILE A 141 7.48 -2.84 -19.05
C ILE A 141 6.66 -3.59 -20.12
N ALA A 142 5.37 -3.84 -19.89
CA ALA A 142 4.52 -4.49 -20.90
C ALA A 142 4.29 -3.58 -22.11
N LYS A 143 4.06 -2.27 -21.89
CA LYS A 143 3.91 -1.29 -22.99
C LYS A 143 5.20 -1.11 -23.79
N GLN A 144 6.35 -1.04 -23.12
CA GLN A 144 7.65 -0.82 -23.75
C GLN A 144 8.11 -2.07 -24.52
N ASN A 145 7.84 -3.27 -24.01
CA ASN A 145 8.07 -4.51 -24.75
C ASN A 145 7.17 -4.62 -25.99
N ILE A 146 5.89 -4.21 -25.91
CA ILE A 146 4.99 -4.19 -27.08
C ILE A 146 5.50 -3.21 -28.15
N ILE A 147 5.97 -2.01 -27.76
CA ILE A 147 6.51 -1.01 -28.69
C ILE A 147 7.76 -1.54 -29.41
N LEU A 148 8.69 -2.19 -28.68
CA LEU A 148 9.90 -2.77 -29.27
C LEU A 148 9.59 -3.89 -30.28
N ILE A 149 8.59 -4.73 -29.99
CA ILE A 149 8.15 -5.79 -30.91
C ILE A 149 7.54 -5.20 -32.19
N LEU A 150 6.68 -4.18 -32.06
CA LEU A 150 6.05 -3.52 -33.21
C LEU A 150 7.07 -2.80 -34.10
N PHE A 151 8.06 -2.14 -33.50
CA PHE A 151 9.14 -1.48 -34.24
C PHE A 151 10.02 -2.50 -34.99
N GLY A 152 10.34 -3.63 -34.34
CA GLY A 152 11.07 -4.73 -35.00
C GLY A 152 10.34 -5.28 -36.23
N ILE A 153 9.04 -5.58 -36.10
CA ILE A 153 8.22 -6.06 -37.24
C ILE A 153 8.18 -5.03 -38.37
N PHE A 154 8.01 -3.75 -38.06
CA PHE A 154 7.98 -2.68 -39.06
C PHE A 154 9.29 -2.59 -39.87
N THR A 155 10.45 -2.67 -39.20
CA THR A 155 11.75 -2.65 -39.91
C THR A 155 11.95 -3.86 -40.83
N ILE A 156 11.49 -5.05 -40.42
CA ILE A 156 11.57 -6.28 -41.23
C ILE A 156 10.67 -6.15 -42.47
N VAL A 157 9.44 -5.68 -42.31
CA VAL A 157 8.50 -5.48 -43.43
C VAL A 157 9.03 -4.42 -44.40
N LEU A 158 9.58 -3.31 -43.88
CA LEU A 158 10.18 -2.25 -44.68
C LEU A 158 11.39 -2.77 -45.49
N ALA A 159 12.28 -3.54 -44.86
CA ALA A 159 13.41 -4.16 -45.52
C ALA A 159 12.98 -5.14 -46.62
N HIS A 160 11.89 -5.90 -46.38
CA HIS A 160 11.34 -6.79 -47.38
C HIS A 160 10.74 -6.02 -48.58
N TRP A 161 10.03 -4.92 -48.31
CA TRP A 161 9.40 -4.11 -49.37
C TRP A 161 10.45 -3.43 -50.26
N LEU A 162 11.52 -2.89 -49.65
CA LEU A 162 12.66 -2.31 -50.36
C LEU A 162 13.40 -3.32 -51.24
N ARG A 163 13.39 -4.61 -50.88
CA ARG A 163 14.04 -5.69 -51.64
C ARG A 163 13.21 -6.24 -52.80
N ILE A 164 11.89 -6.04 -52.78
CA ILE A 164 10.98 -6.43 -53.89
C ILE A 164 10.84 -5.28 -54.90
N GLY A 165 11.00 -4.03 -54.47
CA GLY A 165 10.82 -2.84 -55.30
C GLY A 165 12.02 -2.46 -56.19
N THR A 166 13.06 -3.29 -56.26
CA THR A 166 14.23 -3.17 -57.15
C THR A 166 14.32 -4.39 -58.06
#